data_AF-A0A7J4IK60-F1
#
_entry.id   AF-A0A7J4IK60-F1
#
_cell.length_a   1.000
_cell.length_b   1.000
_cell.length_c   1.000
_cell.angle_alpha   90.00
_cell.angle_beta   90.00
_cell.angle_gamma   90.00
#
_symmetry.space_group_name_H-M   'P 1'
#
loop_
_entity.id
_entity.type
_entity.pdbx_description
1 polymer ?
#
loop_
_entity_poly.entity_id
_entity_poly.type
_entity_poly.pdbx_seq_one_letter_code
_entity_poly.pdbx_strand_id
1 'polypeptide(L)'
;MIALLLSIGLVGLFPVSAQPELSDWRHIWIPMTNGARHGVNDEYYFKLDGGGLNAMHITDDPINDYDGAVYHGGDSGTFWVSDTGGRGFNDDIIILASVLGTPGPTFNLKVNSSGYTWPLTYNAAVPAENTLVYNVGQNGTSGINGSFNTGNYLADEDDVDIAQIWRPSTVQNYPIYYGQNMNDPSQEFNLIFIDLKGGNIGTNSSSVSYSANLIDRGSARVDYTVEGLGDAKLAFNTYGWCNWSNQQKGVSWTNSLTASPQSGWDINFA
;
A
#
# COMPACT_ATOMS: atom_id res chain seq x y z
N MET A 1 15.49 56.11 -46.74
CA MET A 1 14.91 55.95 -45.38
C MET A 1 14.27 54.58 -45.35
N ILE A 2 14.93 53.58 -44.76
CA ILE A 2 14.44 52.19 -44.69
C ILE A 2 13.84 52.00 -43.30
N ALA A 3 12.54 51.71 -43.24
CA ALA A 3 11.85 51.36 -42.01
C ALA A 3 12.08 49.88 -41.72
N LEU A 4 12.77 49.57 -40.62
CA LEU A 4 12.92 48.22 -40.10
C LEU A 4 11.76 47.95 -39.13
N LEU A 5 10.83 47.08 -39.50
CA LEU A 5 9.81 46.57 -38.57
C LEU A 5 10.44 45.50 -37.67
N LEU A 6 10.42 45.73 -36.36
CA LEU A 6 10.81 44.76 -35.35
C LEU A 6 9.56 43.97 -34.93
N SER A 7 9.43 42.72 -35.37
CA SER A 7 8.41 41.80 -34.87
C SER A 7 8.89 41.15 -33.57
N ILE A 8 8.34 41.58 -32.44
CA ILE A 8 8.53 40.93 -31.13
C ILE A 8 7.63 39.70 -31.10
N GLY A 9 8.24 38.51 -31.14
CA GLY A 9 7.55 37.24 -30.93
C GLY A 9 7.12 37.12 -29.46
N LEU A 10 5.80 37.06 -29.24
CA LEU A 10 5.21 36.79 -27.94
C LEU A 10 5.39 35.29 -27.64
N VAL A 11 6.39 34.94 -26.83
CA VAL A 11 6.53 33.59 -26.27
C VAL A 11 5.48 33.48 -25.16
N GLY A 12 4.36 32.82 -25.45
CA GLY A 12 3.37 32.47 -24.45
C GLY A 12 3.97 31.47 -23.47
N LEU A 13 4.32 31.95 -22.27
CA LEU A 13 4.54 31.09 -21.12
C LEU A 13 3.18 30.59 -20.66
N PHE A 14 2.80 29.38 -21.09
CA PHE A 14 1.70 28.67 -20.43
C PHE A 14 2.20 28.25 -19.05
N PRO A 15 1.49 28.57 -17.95
CA PRO A 15 1.80 27.97 -16.67
C PRO A 15 1.61 26.45 -16.82
N VAL A 16 2.67 25.68 -16.56
CA VAL A 16 2.52 24.25 -16.27
C VAL A 16 1.68 24.19 -15.01
N SER A 17 0.45 23.67 -15.11
CA SER A 17 -0.33 23.32 -13.93
C SER A 17 0.50 22.33 -13.12
N ALA A 18 0.65 22.56 -11.82
CA ALA A 18 1.18 21.53 -10.95
C ALA A 18 0.31 20.28 -11.11
N GLN A 19 0.93 19.12 -11.22
CA GLN A 19 0.21 17.86 -11.19
C GLN A 19 -0.49 17.74 -9.83
N PRO A 20 -1.74 17.25 -9.75
CA PRO A 20 -2.40 17.08 -8.46
C PRO A 20 -1.60 16.13 -7.57
N GLU A 21 -1.55 16.48 -6.29
CA GLU A 21 -0.87 15.74 -5.25
C GLU A 21 -1.87 15.33 -4.15
N LEU A 22 -1.53 14.28 -3.39
CA LEU A 22 -2.20 13.98 -2.13
C LEU A 22 -2.15 15.21 -1.22
N SER A 23 -3.26 15.50 -0.55
CA SER A 23 -3.44 16.72 0.23
C SER A 23 -2.52 16.83 1.45
N ASP A 24 -2.06 15.71 2.00
CA ASP A 24 -1.10 15.63 3.10
C ASP A 24 -0.52 14.21 3.17
N TRP A 25 0.55 13.98 3.95
CA TRP A 25 1.19 12.67 4.15
C TRP A 25 0.52 11.82 5.25
N ARG A 26 -0.43 12.41 5.98
CA ARG A 26 -1.26 11.78 7.01
C ARG A 26 -2.54 12.59 7.21
N HIS A 27 -3.49 12.07 7.98
CA HIS A 27 -4.83 12.65 8.14
C HIS A 27 -5.60 12.86 6.84
N ILE A 28 -5.42 11.95 5.89
CA ILE A 28 -6.07 11.98 4.59
C ILE A 28 -7.08 10.84 4.46
N TRP A 29 -8.12 11.06 3.68
CA TRP A 29 -9.00 9.99 3.22
C TRP A 29 -8.49 9.49 1.88
N ILE A 30 -8.36 8.18 1.73
CA ILE A 30 -7.88 7.56 0.51
C ILE A 30 -8.94 6.56 0.02
N PRO A 31 -9.44 6.70 -1.22
CA PRO A 31 -10.34 5.75 -1.83
C PRO A 31 -9.60 4.46 -2.16
N MET A 32 -10.21 3.33 -1.81
CA MET A 32 -9.70 2.03 -2.21
C MET A 32 -10.26 1.69 -3.58
N THR A 33 -9.39 1.34 -4.53
CA THR A 33 -9.75 1.02 -5.92
C THR A 33 -10.83 -0.08 -6.02
N ASN A 34 -10.86 -1.00 -5.06
CA ASN A 34 -11.82 -2.10 -4.97
C ASN A 34 -12.83 -1.94 -3.82
N GLY A 35 -13.12 -0.69 -3.45
CA GLY A 35 -13.97 -0.33 -2.30
C GLY A 35 -13.26 -0.54 -0.98
N ALA A 36 -13.75 0.04 0.11
CA ALA A 36 -13.22 -0.17 1.46
C ALA A 36 -14.20 -1.02 2.26
N ARG A 37 -13.75 -2.17 2.77
CA ARG A 37 -14.61 -3.13 3.48
C ARG A 37 -15.17 -2.54 4.78
N HIS A 38 -14.34 -1.82 5.53
CA HIS A 38 -14.71 -1.19 6.80
C HIS A 38 -14.56 0.34 6.77
N GLY A 39 -14.32 0.89 5.59
CA GLY A 39 -14.18 2.32 5.35
C GLY A 39 -15.51 3.07 5.38
N VAL A 40 -15.43 4.37 5.07
CA VAL A 40 -16.59 5.25 4.89
C VAL A 40 -16.58 5.68 3.43
N ASN A 41 -17.69 5.49 2.70
CA ASN A 41 -17.78 5.81 1.27
C ASN A 41 -16.64 5.23 0.43
N ASP A 42 -16.31 3.96 0.66
CA ASP A 42 -15.20 3.26 -0.01
C ASP A 42 -13.79 3.81 0.25
N GLU A 43 -13.64 4.66 1.28
CA GLU A 43 -12.37 5.24 1.70
C GLU A 43 -11.93 4.79 3.09
N TYR A 44 -10.63 4.72 3.30
CA TYR A 44 -10.04 4.61 4.63
C TYR A 44 -9.42 5.95 5.06
N TYR A 45 -9.53 6.25 6.35
CA TYR A 45 -8.82 7.37 6.95
C TYR A 45 -7.39 6.99 7.32
N PHE A 46 -6.43 7.55 6.61
CA PHE A 46 -4.99 7.40 6.82
C PHE A 46 -4.51 8.36 7.88
N LYS A 47 -4.74 7.97 9.14
CA LYS A 47 -4.47 8.80 10.31
C LYS A 47 -2.98 8.97 10.58
N LEU A 48 -2.25 7.85 10.70
CA LEU A 48 -0.78 7.81 10.79
C LEU A 48 -0.15 8.77 11.84
N ASP A 49 -0.80 8.97 12.99
CA ASP A 49 -0.24 9.69 14.15
C ASP A 49 0.81 8.89 14.92
N GLY A 50 0.82 7.58 14.72
CA GLY A 50 1.50 6.59 15.55
C GLY A 50 1.26 5.20 14.98
N GLY A 51 1.41 4.13 15.77
CA GLY A 51 1.36 2.75 15.27
C GLY A 51 2.73 2.23 14.84
N GLY A 52 3.52 3.10 14.22
CA GLY A 52 4.96 2.90 13.99
C GLY A 52 5.28 2.06 12.77
N LEU A 53 6.54 2.14 12.34
CA LEU A 53 7.08 1.49 11.14
C LEU A 53 7.61 0.07 11.40
N ASN A 54 7.67 -0.35 12.66
CA ASN A 54 8.40 -1.56 13.08
C ASN A 54 7.48 -2.78 13.25
N ALA A 55 6.17 -2.63 13.09
CA ALA A 55 5.22 -3.69 13.41
C ALA A 55 4.78 -4.49 12.19
N MET A 56 4.56 -3.84 11.05
CA MET A 56 4.11 -4.49 9.83
C MET A 56 5.26 -4.73 8.89
N HIS A 57 5.30 -5.92 8.28
CA HIS A 57 6.37 -6.26 7.34
C HIS A 57 5.84 -6.91 6.09
N ILE A 58 6.63 -6.82 5.02
CA ILE A 58 6.49 -7.64 3.83
C ILE A 58 7.56 -8.73 3.87
N THR A 59 7.16 -9.99 3.72
CA THR A 59 8.05 -11.16 3.77
C THR A 59 7.75 -12.16 2.65
N ASP A 60 8.76 -12.93 2.21
CA ASP A 60 8.60 -14.10 1.34
C ASP A 60 8.49 -15.42 2.12
N ASP A 61 8.66 -15.39 3.44
CA ASP A 61 8.53 -16.54 4.33
C ASP A 61 7.89 -16.12 5.67
N PRO A 62 6.55 -16.22 5.79
CA PRO A 62 5.84 -15.89 7.02
C PRO A 62 6.02 -16.96 8.11
N ILE A 63 6.88 -17.97 7.91
CA ILE A 63 7.14 -19.03 8.89
C ILE A 63 8.50 -18.82 9.56
N ASN A 64 9.52 -18.45 8.80
CA ASN A 64 10.88 -18.33 9.30
C ASN A 64 11.44 -16.89 9.28
N ASP A 65 10.84 -15.97 8.51
CA ASP A 65 11.33 -14.60 8.34
C ASP A 65 10.22 -13.53 8.49
N TYR A 66 9.61 -13.43 9.68
CA TYR A 66 8.49 -12.51 9.92
C TYR A 66 8.83 -11.04 9.76
N ASP A 67 10.06 -10.66 10.10
CA ASP A 67 10.51 -9.27 10.05
C ASP A 67 10.75 -8.82 8.61
N GLY A 68 10.81 -9.78 7.69
CA GLY A 68 10.93 -9.54 6.27
C GLY A 68 12.24 -8.90 5.87
N ALA A 69 12.28 -8.50 4.61
CA ALA A 69 13.42 -7.86 3.98
C ALA A 69 12.96 -6.98 2.82
N VAL A 70 13.92 -6.32 2.18
CA VAL A 70 13.69 -5.69 0.89
C VAL A 70 13.88 -6.75 -0.19
N TYR A 71 12.82 -7.00 -0.95
CA TYR A 71 12.77 -8.01 -1.99
C TYR A 71 12.64 -7.39 -3.38
N HIS A 72 13.36 -7.97 -4.34
CA HIS A 72 13.27 -7.63 -5.75
C HIS A 72 12.63 -8.80 -6.50
N GLY A 73 11.32 -8.68 -6.75
CA GLY A 73 10.50 -9.69 -7.41
C GLY A 73 10.58 -9.61 -8.94
N GLY A 74 10.10 -10.69 -9.58
CA GLY A 74 9.81 -10.68 -11.02
C GLY A 74 8.34 -10.32 -11.30
N ASP A 75 7.92 -10.52 -12.55
CA ASP A 75 6.55 -10.25 -13.02
C ASP A 75 5.46 -11.08 -12.33
N SER A 76 5.81 -12.11 -11.56
CA SER A 76 4.88 -12.83 -10.70
C SER A 76 5.58 -13.31 -9.45
N GLY A 77 4.82 -13.42 -8.36
CA GLY A 77 5.35 -13.87 -7.08
C GLY A 77 4.30 -13.94 -6.00
N THR A 78 4.76 -14.30 -4.81
CA THR A 78 3.97 -14.31 -3.59
C THR A 78 4.74 -13.59 -2.51
N PHE A 79 4.05 -12.74 -1.77
CA PHE A 79 4.55 -12.19 -0.52
C PHE A 79 3.46 -12.22 0.54
N TRP A 80 3.85 -12.02 1.79
CA TRP A 80 2.95 -11.97 2.93
C TRP A 80 3.13 -10.68 3.70
N VAL A 81 2.04 -10.24 4.31
CA VAL A 81 2.00 -9.12 5.25
C VAL A 81 1.87 -9.65 6.67
N SER A 82 3.00 -9.67 7.37
CA SER A 82 3.11 -10.12 8.76
C SER A 82 2.93 -8.95 9.74
N ASP A 83 2.70 -9.28 11.01
CA ASP A 83 2.72 -8.32 12.12
C ASP A 83 3.56 -8.87 13.27
N THR A 84 4.63 -8.16 13.64
CA THR A 84 5.48 -8.46 14.82
C THR A 84 5.33 -7.40 15.91
N GLY A 85 4.29 -6.58 15.83
CA GLY A 85 3.93 -5.60 16.83
C GLY A 85 3.31 -6.21 18.08
N GLY A 86 3.49 -5.55 19.22
CA GLY A 86 2.96 -6.04 20.51
C GLY A 86 1.43 -6.09 20.61
N ARG A 87 0.69 -5.42 19.70
CA ARG A 87 -0.78 -5.56 19.60
C ARG A 87 -1.14 -6.82 18.81
N GLY A 88 -0.47 -7.05 17.69
CA GLY A 88 -0.49 -8.32 16.96
C GLY A 88 -1.77 -8.62 16.20
N PHE A 89 -2.43 -7.64 15.59
CA PHE A 89 -3.47 -7.90 14.60
C PHE A 89 -3.76 -6.65 13.77
N ASN A 90 -4.34 -6.76 12.59
CA ASN A 90 -4.94 -5.62 11.88
C ASN A 90 -6.24 -6.11 11.26
N ASP A 91 -7.34 -5.35 11.40
CA ASP A 91 -8.66 -5.82 10.97
C ASP A 91 -8.74 -5.96 9.44
N ASP A 92 -8.11 -5.05 8.70
CA ASP A 92 -7.91 -5.17 7.26
C ASP A 92 -6.49 -4.73 6.88
N ILE A 93 -5.95 -5.40 5.86
CA ILE A 93 -4.68 -5.06 5.22
C ILE A 93 -4.95 -4.36 3.89
N ILE A 94 -4.20 -3.29 3.66
CA ILE A 94 -4.22 -2.52 2.41
C ILE A 94 -2.84 -2.67 1.76
N ILE A 95 -2.80 -2.79 0.44
CA ILE A 95 -1.58 -2.70 -0.36
C ILE A 95 -1.62 -1.40 -1.16
N LEU A 96 -0.49 -0.70 -1.16
CA LEU A 96 -0.19 0.36 -2.11
C LEU A 96 0.72 -0.22 -3.19
N ALA A 97 0.24 -0.25 -4.42
CA ALA A 97 1.02 -0.51 -5.62
C ALA A 97 1.37 0.84 -6.27
N SER A 98 2.67 1.12 -6.40
CA SER A 98 3.18 2.39 -6.92
C SER A 98 3.94 2.16 -8.22
N VAL A 99 3.49 2.76 -9.32
CA VAL A 99 4.07 2.60 -10.65
C VAL A 99 4.89 3.83 -11.03
N LEU A 100 6.19 3.63 -11.31
CA LEU A 100 7.09 4.66 -11.81
C LEU A 100 7.35 4.47 -13.31
N GLY A 101 7.16 5.55 -14.07
CA GLY A 101 7.29 5.55 -15.52
C GLY A 101 5.99 5.18 -16.24
N THR A 102 6.08 4.94 -17.55
CA THR A 102 4.93 4.62 -18.39
C THR A 102 4.94 3.13 -18.72
N PRO A 103 4.05 2.32 -18.12
CA PRO A 103 3.96 0.91 -18.47
C PRO A 103 3.35 0.74 -19.88
N GLY A 104 3.44 -0.46 -20.42
CA GLY A 104 2.88 -0.79 -21.74
C GLY A 104 1.34 -0.71 -21.78
N PRO A 105 0.74 -0.67 -22.98
CA PRO A 105 -0.73 -0.55 -23.14
C PRO A 105 -1.52 -1.76 -22.62
N THR A 106 -0.85 -2.88 -22.34
CA THR A 106 -1.44 -4.07 -21.73
C THR A 106 -1.13 -4.18 -20.24
N PHE A 107 -0.76 -3.07 -19.60
CA PHE A 107 -0.47 -3.05 -18.17
C PHE A 107 -1.65 -3.57 -17.36
N ASN A 108 -1.39 -4.59 -16.56
CA ASN A 108 -2.39 -5.16 -15.68
C ASN A 108 -1.73 -5.87 -14.49
N LEU A 109 -2.03 -5.40 -13.29
CA LEU A 109 -1.67 -6.01 -12.02
C LEU A 109 -2.84 -6.89 -11.54
N LYS A 110 -2.63 -8.19 -11.58
CA LYS A 110 -3.53 -9.19 -10.99
C LYS A 110 -3.10 -9.44 -9.55
N VAL A 111 -4.04 -9.36 -8.62
CA VAL A 111 -3.81 -9.62 -7.19
C VAL A 111 -4.82 -10.63 -6.70
N ASN A 112 -4.32 -11.75 -6.17
CA ASN A 112 -5.11 -12.67 -5.37
C ASN A 112 -4.63 -12.59 -3.92
N SER A 113 -5.55 -12.44 -2.97
CA SER A 113 -5.19 -12.41 -1.56
C SER A 113 -5.93 -13.46 -0.74
N SER A 114 -5.31 -13.84 0.36
CA SER A 114 -5.95 -14.59 1.43
C SER A 114 -5.55 -14.03 2.78
N GLY A 115 -6.42 -14.18 3.77
CA GLY A 115 -6.21 -13.59 5.08
C GLY A 115 -7.34 -13.92 6.04
N TYR A 116 -7.20 -13.47 7.28
CA TYR A 116 -8.16 -13.77 8.32
C TYR A 116 -9.21 -12.67 8.44
N THR A 117 -10.42 -13.06 8.82
CA THR A 117 -11.48 -12.12 9.20
C THR A 117 -12.15 -12.57 10.48
N TRP A 118 -12.71 -11.61 11.20
CA TRP A 118 -13.39 -11.82 12.47
C TRP A 118 -14.43 -10.71 12.70
N PRO A 119 -15.38 -10.90 13.63
CA PRO A 119 -16.20 -9.79 14.11
C PRO A 119 -15.33 -8.71 14.74
N LEU A 120 -15.49 -7.45 14.31
CA LEU A 120 -14.69 -6.33 14.79
C LEU A 120 -14.63 -6.28 16.31
N THR A 121 -13.41 -6.16 16.83
CA THR A 121 -13.16 -6.07 18.27
C THR A 121 -13.20 -4.61 18.74
N TYR A 122 -13.37 -4.45 20.05
CA TYR A 122 -13.42 -3.16 20.74
C TYR A 122 -12.36 -3.12 21.84
N ASN A 123 -12.02 -1.93 22.33
CA ASN A 123 -11.01 -1.72 23.37
C ASN A 123 -9.63 -2.31 23.02
N ALA A 124 -9.29 -2.35 21.73
CA ALA A 124 -8.05 -2.92 21.21
C ALA A 124 -7.85 -4.40 21.59
N ALA A 125 -8.95 -5.13 21.85
CA ALA A 125 -8.90 -6.55 22.18
C ALA A 125 -8.46 -7.37 20.96
N VAL A 126 -7.56 -8.32 21.19
CA VAL A 126 -7.18 -9.31 20.20
C VAL A 126 -8.41 -10.19 19.86
N PRO A 127 -8.66 -10.50 18.57
CA PRO A 127 -9.72 -11.42 18.17
C PRO A 127 -9.58 -12.79 18.85
N ALA A 128 -10.68 -13.48 19.16
CA ALA A 128 -10.58 -14.83 19.71
C ALA A 128 -10.30 -15.85 18.60
N GLU A 129 -9.43 -16.83 18.85
CA GLU A 129 -9.03 -17.86 17.86
C GLU A 129 -10.23 -18.53 17.18
N ASN A 130 -11.26 -18.90 17.95
CA ASN A 130 -12.45 -19.58 17.46
C ASN A 130 -13.39 -18.68 16.63
N THR A 131 -13.10 -17.39 16.52
CA THR A 131 -13.86 -16.43 15.66
C THR A 131 -13.16 -16.16 14.34
N LEU A 132 -11.91 -16.63 14.19
CA LEU A 132 -11.11 -16.41 13.01
C LEU A 132 -11.62 -17.28 11.86
N VAL A 133 -11.89 -16.64 10.73
CA VAL A 133 -12.18 -17.32 9.47
C VAL A 133 -11.03 -17.02 8.52
N TYR A 134 -10.33 -18.05 8.05
CA TYR A 134 -9.37 -17.91 6.97
C TYR A 134 -10.13 -17.87 5.66
N ASN A 135 -9.93 -16.80 4.90
CA ASN A 135 -10.61 -16.62 3.64
C ASN A 135 -9.59 -16.53 2.51
N VAL A 136 -9.98 -17.07 1.36
CA VAL A 136 -9.19 -17.08 0.15
C VAL A 136 -9.98 -16.35 -0.92
N GLY A 137 -9.31 -15.50 -1.69
CA GLY A 137 -9.85 -14.73 -2.82
C GLY A 137 -10.27 -15.59 -4.00
N GLN A 138 -11.18 -16.54 -3.79
CA GLN A 138 -11.95 -17.20 -4.83
C GLN A 138 -13.43 -17.12 -4.46
N ASN A 139 -14.26 -16.70 -5.42
CA ASN A 139 -15.72 -16.87 -5.41
C ASN A 139 -16.46 -16.32 -4.17
N GLY A 140 -16.18 -15.09 -3.74
CA GLY A 140 -17.03 -14.38 -2.78
C GLY A 140 -16.81 -14.68 -1.30
N THR A 141 -15.72 -15.37 -0.95
CA THR A 141 -15.15 -15.38 0.42
C THR A 141 -14.18 -14.20 0.57
N SER A 142 -14.02 -13.65 1.77
CA SER A 142 -13.12 -12.49 2.00
C SER A 142 -11.68 -12.76 1.51
N GLY A 143 -10.93 -11.73 1.14
CA GLY A 143 -9.83 -11.87 0.17
C GLY A 143 -10.25 -11.38 -1.21
N ILE A 144 -9.28 -11.03 -2.06
CA ILE A 144 -9.56 -10.47 -3.38
C ILE A 144 -9.05 -11.37 -4.49
N ASN A 145 -9.72 -11.29 -5.64
CA ASN A 145 -9.20 -11.66 -6.95
C ASN A 145 -9.48 -10.46 -7.85
N GLY A 146 -8.52 -9.55 -7.89
CA GLY A 146 -8.62 -8.24 -8.52
C GLY A 146 -7.67 -8.11 -9.70
N SER A 147 -8.05 -7.27 -10.65
CA SER A 147 -7.24 -6.89 -11.81
C SER A 147 -7.24 -5.37 -11.89
N PHE A 148 -6.05 -4.78 -11.90
CA PHE A 148 -5.86 -3.34 -11.79
C PHE A 148 -4.96 -2.83 -12.92
N ASN A 149 -5.39 -1.81 -13.63
CA ASN A 149 -4.66 -1.22 -14.76
C ASN A 149 -4.42 0.29 -14.52
N THR A 150 -3.96 1.01 -15.54
CA THR A 150 -3.68 2.45 -15.41
C THR A 150 -4.93 3.27 -15.11
N GLY A 151 -6.13 2.83 -15.51
CA GLY A 151 -7.40 3.47 -15.13
C GLY A 151 -7.79 3.26 -13.67
N ASN A 152 -6.94 2.60 -12.87
CA ASN A 152 -7.10 2.43 -11.44
C ASN A 152 -6.11 3.27 -10.62
N TYR A 153 -5.33 4.12 -11.29
CA TYR A 153 -4.53 5.11 -10.60
C TYR A 153 -5.43 6.03 -9.78
N LEU A 154 -4.92 6.44 -8.63
CA LEU A 154 -5.56 7.43 -7.78
C LEU A 154 -5.65 8.73 -8.57
N ALA A 155 -6.84 9.29 -8.65
CA ALA A 155 -7.11 10.55 -9.31
C ALA A 155 -7.73 11.56 -8.32
N ASP A 156 -7.62 12.84 -8.64
CA ASP A 156 -8.32 13.90 -7.93
C ASP A 156 -9.82 13.97 -8.31
N GLU A 157 -10.51 15.01 -7.84
CA GLU A 157 -11.94 15.21 -8.10
C GLU A 157 -12.28 15.51 -9.58
N ASP A 158 -11.27 15.87 -10.38
CA ASP A 158 -11.39 16.18 -11.81
C ASP A 158 -10.93 15.01 -12.70
N ASP A 159 -10.73 13.80 -12.13
CA ASP A 159 -10.27 12.58 -12.81
C ASP A 159 -8.85 12.71 -13.40
N VAL A 160 -8.00 13.51 -12.74
CA VAL A 160 -6.58 13.68 -13.10
C VAL A 160 -5.71 12.83 -12.18
N ASP A 161 -4.86 11.99 -12.78
CA ASP A 161 -3.94 11.09 -12.06
C ASP A 161 -3.04 11.86 -11.08
N ILE A 162 -3.08 11.43 -9.82
CA ILE A 162 -2.20 11.88 -8.75
C ILE A 162 -0.90 11.08 -8.82
N ALA A 163 0.22 11.76 -8.96
CA ALA A 163 1.54 11.16 -8.77
C ALA A 163 2.21 11.69 -7.51
N GLN A 164 3.11 10.86 -6.96
CA GLN A 164 3.80 11.14 -5.71
C GLN A 164 5.23 10.65 -5.70
N ILE A 165 6.13 11.44 -5.11
CA ILE A 165 7.49 10.99 -4.76
C ILE A 165 7.54 10.34 -3.37
N TRP A 166 6.52 10.56 -2.53
CA TRP A 166 6.43 10.01 -1.18
C TRP A 166 5.17 9.16 -1.00
N ARG A 167 5.11 8.37 0.07
CA ARG A 167 3.88 7.66 0.46
C ARG A 167 3.38 8.10 1.83
N PRO A 168 2.06 7.97 2.10
CA PRO A 168 1.52 8.24 3.43
C PRO A 168 2.28 7.47 4.51
N SER A 169 2.66 8.15 5.59
CA SER A 169 3.43 7.53 6.67
C SER A 169 3.23 8.28 8.00
N THR A 170 3.88 7.81 9.06
CA THR A 170 4.05 8.57 10.31
C THR A 170 5.17 9.61 10.24
N VAL A 171 5.92 9.61 9.13
CA VAL A 171 7.04 10.50 8.84
C VAL A 171 6.77 11.21 7.51
N GLN A 172 6.98 12.53 7.47
CA GLN A 172 6.86 13.30 6.24
C GLN A 172 7.92 12.89 5.20
N ASN A 173 7.60 12.98 3.92
CA ASN A 173 8.49 12.63 2.80
C ASN A 173 9.04 11.20 2.90
N TYR A 174 8.19 10.25 3.30
CA TYR A 174 8.61 8.86 3.44
C TYR A 174 8.72 8.17 2.08
N PRO A 175 9.80 7.42 1.82
CA PRO A 175 10.03 6.82 0.51
C PRO A 175 9.02 5.72 0.18
N ILE A 176 8.81 5.51 -1.12
CA ILE A 176 7.98 4.46 -1.72
C ILE A 176 8.75 3.16 -1.86
N TYR A 177 10.05 3.20 -2.14
CA TYR A 177 10.90 2.02 -2.22
C TYR A 177 12.23 2.23 -1.48
N TYR A 178 12.91 1.13 -1.18
CA TYR A 178 14.18 1.19 -0.44
C TYR A 178 15.25 1.94 -1.23
N GLY A 179 15.94 2.88 -0.58
CA GLY A 179 17.03 3.64 -1.21
C GLY A 179 16.57 4.73 -2.19
N GLN A 180 15.28 5.05 -2.24
CA GLN A 180 14.75 6.12 -3.08
C GLN A 180 15.45 7.47 -2.85
N ASN A 181 15.74 8.19 -3.94
CA ASN A 181 16.27 9.55 -3.87
C ASN A 181 15.12 10.56 -3.79
N MET A 182 14.79 11.01 -2.58
CA MET A 182 13.70 11.96 -2.33
C MET A 182 13.91 13.37 -2.91
N ASN A 183 15.06 13.65 -3.51
CA ASN A 183 15.33 14.93 -4.19
C ASN A 183 15.25 14.82 -5.72
N ASP A 184 14.91 13.65 -6.27
CA ASP A 184 14.81 13.41 -7.70
C ASP A 184 13.35 13.55 -8.16
N PRO A 185 12.95 14.68 -8.74
CA PRO A 185 11.57 14.91 -9.16
C PRO A 185 11.15 14.02 -10.34
N SER A 186 12.07 13.27 -10.96
CA SER A 186 11.71 12.26 -11.96
C SER A 186 11.14 10.97 -11.35
N GLN A 187 11.16 10.84 -10.02
CA GLN A 187 10.68 9.67 -9.29
C GLN A 187 9.26 9.87 -8.77
N GLU A 188 8.36 10.30 -9.64
CA GLU A 188 6.94 10.44 -9.35
C GLU A 188 6.18 9.16 -9.74
N PHE A 189 5.40 8.64 -8.81
CA PHE A 189 4.70 7.36 -8.92
C PHE A 189 3.20 7.55 -8.98
N ASN A 190 2.54 6.89 -9.93
CA ASN A 190 1.09 6.72 -9.88
C ASN A 190 0.73 5.66 -8.84
N LEU A 191 -0.32 5.89 -8.07
CA LEU A 191 -0.64 5.10 -6.89
C LEU A 191 -1.93 4.30 -7.09
N ILE A 192 -1.95 3.04 -6.67
CA ILE A 192 -3.15 2.19 -6.60
C ILE A 192 -3.28 1.65 -5.18
N PHE A 193 -4.38 1.97 -4.50
CA PHE A 193 -4.65 1.49 -3.15
C PHE A 193 -5.68 0.35 -3.18
N ILE A 194 -5.29 -0.81 -2.66
CA ILE A 194 -6.04 -2.05 -2.77
C ILE A 194 -6.32 -2.58 -1.37
N ASP A 195 -7.60 -2.69 -1.02
CA ASP A 195 -8.03 -3.36 0.21
C ASP A 195 -8.03 -4.88 0.00
N LEU A 196 -7.24 -5.63 0.78
CA LEU A 196 -7.15 -7.09 0.66
C LEU A 196 -8.38 -7.82 1.21
N LYS A 197 -9.33 -7.11 1.83
CA LYS A 197 -10.57 -7.62 2.43
C LYS A 197 -10.36 -8.60 3.58
N GLY A 198 -9.14 -8.65 4.11
CA GLY A 198 -8.74 -9.52 5.19
C GLY A 198 -7.64 -8.87 6.01
N GLY A 199 -7.64 -9.21 7.28
CA GLY A 199 -6.67 -8.79 8.25
C GLY A 199 -5.52 -9.78 8.41
N ASN A 200 -4.58 -9.42 9.28
CA ASN A 200 -3.55 -10.32 9.77
C ASN A 200 -3.60 -10.46 11.30
N ILE A 201 -3.04 -11.55 11.80
CA ILE A 201 -2.83 -11.84 13.22
C ILE A 201 -1.33 -12.00 13.42
N GLY A 202 -0.77 -11.19 14.32
CA GLY A 202 0.66 -11.11 14.57
C GLY A 202 1.21 -12.21 15.48
N THR A 203 2.51 -12.45 15.37
CA THR A 203 3.21 -13.56 16.06
C THR A 203 3.93 -13.17 17.33
N ASN A 204 4.13 -11.87 17.56
CA ASN A 204 4.93 -11.35 18.68
C ASN A 204 4.08 -10.68 19.78
N SER A 205 2.75 -10.78 19.69
CA SER A 205 1.88 -10.28 20.75
C SER A 205 1.79 -11.31 21.88
N SER A 206 2.13 -10.89 23.11
CA SER A 206 1.89 -11.69 24.32
C SER A 206 0.41 -12.06 24.52
N SER A 207 -0.48 -11.39 23.78
CA SER A 207 -1.92 -11.60 23.80
C SER A 207 -2.41 -12.56 22.72
N VAL A 208 -1.53 -13.04 21.82
CA VAL A 208 -1.85 -13.94 20.71
C VAL A 208 -0.98 -15.20 20.80
N SER A 209 -1.44 -16.20 21.54
CA SER A 209 -0.69 -17.46 21.71
C SER A 209 -0.91 -18.49 20.58
N TYR A 210 -1.89 -18.25 19.71
CA TYR A 210 -2.35 -19.24 18.73
C TYR A 210 -1.91 -18.93 17.29
N SER A 211 -1.30 -17.77 17.02
CA SER A 211 -0.91 -17.35 15.66
C SER A 211 0.04 -18.34 14.97
N ALA A 212 0.89 -19.01 15.74
CA ALA A 212 1.79 -20.03 15.21
C ALA A 212 1.09 -21.24 14.55
N ASN A 213 -0.18 -21.49 14.89
CA ASN A 213 -0.97 -22.60 14.35
C ASN A 213 -1.92 -22.17 13.22
N LEU A 214 -1.98 -20.86 12.92
CA LEU A 214 -2.78 -20.34 11.83
C LEU A 214 -2.09 -20.61 10.48
N ILE A 215 -2.90 -20.67 9.42
CA ILE A 215 -2.41 -20.67 8.04
C ILE A 215 -1.58 -19.40 7.83
N ASP A 216 -0.42 -19.55 7.19
CA ASP A 216 0.57 -18.47 6.98
C ASP A 216 0.91 -17.72 8.28
N ARG A 217 0.75 -18.40 9.41
CA ARG A 217 0.92 -17.91 10.78
C ARG A 217 0.19 -16.62 11.10
N GLY A 218 -0.98 -16.47 10.48
CA GLY A 218 -1.85 -15.32 10.64
C GLY A 218 -1.56 -14.18 9.67
N SER A 219 -0.51 -14.26 8.86
CA SER A 219 -0.16 -13.24 7.87
C SER A 219 -1.19 -13.20 6.73
N ALA A 220 -1.39 -12.02 6.15
CA ALA A 220 -2.18 -11.91 4.92
C ALA A 220 -1.28 -12.23 3.72
N ARG A 221 -1.70 -13.15 2.86
CA ARG A 221 -0.96 -13.57 1.66
C ARG A 221 -1.41 -12.76 0.45
N VAL A 222 -0.45 -12.44 -0.41
CA VAL A 222 -0.66 -11.77 -1.69
C VAL A 222 0.08 -12.52 -2.79
N ASP A 223 -0.67 -13.12 -3.71
CA ASP A 223 -0.16 -13.66 -4.96
C ASP A 223 -0.39 -12.63 -6.07
N TYR A 224 0.67 -12.22 -6.77
CA TYR A 224 0.58 -11.20 -7.78
C TYR A 224 1.06 -11.68 -9.15
N THR A 225 0.54 -11.05 -10.21
CA THR A 225 1.07 -11.15 -11.56
C THR A 225 0.95 -9.80 -12.24
N VAL A 226 2.03 -9.33 -12.85
CA VAL A 226 2.10 -8.08 -13.59
C VAL A 226 2.29 -8.41 -15.06
N GLU A 227 1.37 -7.93 -15.88
CA GLU A 227 1.45 -8.02 -17.34
C GLU A 227 1.74 -6.62 -17.88
N GLY A 228 2.54 -6.52 -18.95
CA GLY A 228 2.75 -5.26 -19.65
C GLY A 228 3.51 -4.17 -18.88
N LEU A 229 4.28 -4.50 -17.83
CA LEU A 229 5.06 -3.51 -17.09
C LEU A 229 6.16 -2.85 -17.95
N GLY A 230 6.85 -3.63 -18.78
CA GLY A 230 7.94 -3.12 -19.62
C GLY A 230 9.11 -2.61 -18.78
N ASP A 231 9.65 -1.43 -19.14
CA ASP A 231 10.74 -0.76 -18.41
C ASP A 231 10.24 0.08 -17.22
N ALA A 232 8.91 0.18 -17.03
CA ALA A 232 8.34 0.80 -15.84
C ALA A 232 8.70 -0.04 -14.60
N LYS A 233 8.57 0.59 -13.43
CA LYS A 233 8.89 -0.05 -12.16
C LYS A 233 7.67 -0.08 -11.27
N LEU A 234 7.59 -1.09 -10.41
CA LEU A 234 6.47 -1.28 -9.50
C LEU A 234 7.00 -1.52 -8.09
N ALA A 235 6.49 -0.79 -7.10
CA ALA A 235 6.79 -1.01 -5.69
C ALA A 235 5.50 -1.30 -4.92
N PHE A 236 5.57 -2.25 -3.98
CA PHE A 236 4.50 -2.59 -3.06
C PHE A 236 4.83 -2.15 -1.64
N ASN A 237 3.84 -1.55 -1.00
CA ASN A 237 3.85 -1.21 0.40
C ASN A 237 2.55 -1.67 1.05
N THR A 238 2.54 -1.77 2.36
CA THR A 238 1.37 -2.27 3.10
C THR A 238 0.92 -1.31 4.18
N TYR A 239 -0.37 -1.33 4.49
CA TYR A 239 -0.95 -0.60 5.60
C TYR A 239 -1.92 -1.46 6.40
N GLY A 240 -1.99 -1.18 7.70
CA GLY A 240 -2.88 -1.85 8.64
C GLY A 240 -3.98 -0.91 9.09
N TRP A 241 -5.23 -1.27 8.78
CA TRP A 241 -6.41 -0.62 9.30
C TRP A 241 -6.92 -1.32 10.55
N CYS A 242 -7.41 -0.55 11.52
CA CYS A 242 -8.07 -1.09 12.70
C CYS A 242 -9.36 -0.34 13.03
N ASN A 243 -10.37 -1.08 13.44
CA ASN A 243 -11.60 -0.54 13.99
C ASN A 243 -11.34 0.10 15.36
N TRP A 244 -10.51 -0.54 16.17
CA TRP A 244 -10.13 0.00 17.48
C TRP A 244 -8.71 -0.38 17.84
N SER A 245 -7.92 0.62 18.19
CA SER A 245 -6.56 0.44 18.69
C SER A 245 -6.21 1.49 19.75
N ASN A 246 -5.00 1.42 20.30
CA ASN A 246 -4.44 2.52 21.09
C ASN A 246 -4.22 3.80 20.26
N GLN A 247 -4.27 3.69 18.93
CA GLN A 247 -4.30 4.80 17.99
C GLN A 247 -5.73 5.18 17.58
N GLN A 248 -6.77 4.63 18.21
CA GLN A 248 -8.17 4.79 17.78
C GLN A 248 -8.45 4.10 16.44
N LYS A 249 -9.54 4.47 15.77
CA LYS A 249 -9.99 3.90 14.50
C LYS A 249 -9.21 4.50 13.32
N GLY A 250 -8.84 3.70 12.34
CA GLY A 250 -8.20 4.14 11.09
C GLY A 250 -6.94 3.37 10.72
N VAL A 251 -6.28 3.81 9.66
CA VAL A 251 -4.96 3.29 9.25
C VAL A 251 -3.88 3.98 10.07
N SER A 252 -3.05 3.19 10.75
CA SER A 252 -1.94 3.70 11.57
C SER A 252 -0.62 2.93 11.38
N TRP A 253 -0.63 1.76 10.75
CA TRP A 253 0.58 0.95 10.59
C TRP A 253 0.99 0.86 9.13
N THR A 254 2.29 0.77 8.88
CA THR A 254 2.87 0.50 7.57
C THR A 254 4.26 -0.13 7.72
N ASN A 255 4.79 -0.72 6.66
CA ASN A 255 6.14 -1.29 6.59
C ASN A 255 7.23 -0.21 6.61
N SER A 256 8.37 -0.52 7.24
CA SER A 256 9.55 0.35 7.23
C SER A 256 10.42 0.14 5.99
N LEU A 257 10.93 1.23 5.40
CA LEU A 257 11.96 1.21 4.36
C LEU A 257 13.26 1.90 4.82
N THR A 258 13.25 2.52 6.00
CA THR A 258 14.37 3.35 6.47
C THR A 258 14.90 2.92 7.84
N ALA A 259 14.03 2.41 8.72
CA ALA A 259 14.39 1.87 10.02
C ALA A 259 14.33 0.33 10.05
N SER A 260 15.16 -0.31 10.87
CA SER A 260 15.18 -1.77 11.00
C SER A 260 14.02 -2.30 11.85
N PRO A 261 13.41 -3.45 11.49
CA PRO A 261 13.65 -4.18 10.24
C PRO A 261 13.03 -3.45 9.05
N GLN A 262 13.76 -3.43 7.93
CA GLN A 262 13.29 -2.83 6.68
C GLN A 262 12.63 -3.91 5.85
N SER A 263 11.44 -3.64 5.34
CA SER A 263 10.74 -4.55 4.47
C SER A 263 10.02 -3.82 3.34
N GLY A 264 10.07 -4.40 2.15
CA GLY A 264 9.51 -3.83 0.93
C GLY A 264 9.56 -4.86 -0.20
N TRP A 265 8.75 -4.68 -1.22
CA TRP A 265 8.78 -5.53 -2.40
C TRP A 265 8.69 -4.68 -3.65
N ASP A 266 9.61 -4.88 -4.58
CA ASP A 266 9.65 -4.09 -5.79
C ASP A 266 10.02 -4.93 -7.02
N ILE A 267 9.79 -4.37 -8.20
CA ILE A 267 10.04 -4.97 -9.50
C ILE A 267 10.73 -3.93 -10.37
N ASN A 268 11.79 -4.34 -11.06
CA ASN A 268 12.62 -3.51 -11.96
C ASN A 268 13.37 -2.35 -11.26
N PHE A 269 13.56 -2.40 -9.94
CA PHE A 269 14.57 -1.59 -9.26
C PHE A 269 15.89 -2.36 -9.19
N ALA A 270 17.00 -1.62 -9.05
CA ALA A 270 18.37 -2.12 -9.14
C ALA A 270 19.07 -2.07 -7.78
#